data_AF-A0A966IHE0-F1
#
_entry.id   AF-A0A966IHE0-F1
#
_cell.length_a   1.000
_cell.length_b   1.000
_cell.length_c   1.000
_cell.angle_alpha   90.00
_cell.angle_beta   90.00
_cell.angle_gamma   90.00
#
_symmetry.space_group_name_H-M   'P 1'
#
loop_
_entity.id
_entity.type
_entity.pdbx_description
1 polymer ?
#
loop_
_entity_poly.entity_id
_entity_poly.type
_entity_poly.pdbx_seq_one_letter_code
_entity_poly.pdbx_strand_id
1 'polypeptide(L)'
;AGLPGFELESWVALYAPGGTPAPIVNKLTQDVKKALEQPEAKQRADAAGIELRYLNPQATDALLKREIALTQKAIKAANIKID
;
A
#
# COMPACT_ATOMS: atom_id res chain seq x y z
N ALA A 1 -3.89 -26.05 -2.11
CA ALA A 1 -4.49 -25.19 -1.07
C ALA A 1 -4.30 -23.73 -1.50
N GLY A 2 -5.34 -22.90 -1.37
CA GLY A 2 -5.39 -21.52 -1.88
C GLY A 2 -6.29 -21.38 -3.11
N LEU A 3 -7.21 -20.42 -3.10
CA LEU A 3 -8.02 -20.08 -4.28
C LEU A 3 -7.09 -19.56 -5.40
N PRO A 4 -7.15 -20.09 -6.63
CA PRO A 4 -6.38 -19.55 -7.75
C PRO A 4 -6.64 -18.05 -7.94
N GLY A 5 -5.58 -17.23 -7.88
CA GLY A 5 -5.67 -15.77 -8.00
C GLY A 5 -6.05 -15.01 -6.73
N PHE A 6 -6.18 -15.71 -5.58
CA PHE A 6 -6.37 -15.07 -4.28
C PHE A 6 -5.01 -14.79 -3.63
N GLU A 7 -4.53 -13.58 -3.79
CA GLU A 7 -3.40 -13.02 -3.03
C GLU A 7 -3.95 -12.10 -1.95
N LEU A 8 -3.69 -12.43 -0.69
CA LEU A 8 -3.97 -11.57 0.45
C LEU A 8 -2.64 -10.98 0.93
N GLU A 9 -2.29 -9.81 0.41
CA GLU A 9 -1.11 -9.06 0.81
C GLU A 9 -1.52 -7.96 1.78
N SER A 10 -0.87 -7.88 2.95
CA SER A 10 -1.03 -6.74 3.85
C SER A 10 -0.03 -5.66 3.46
N TRP A 11 -0.54 -4.45 3.21
CA TRP A 11 0.26 -3.31 2.76
C TRP A 11 -0.03 -2.06 3.60
N VAL A 12 0.89 -1.10 3.54
CA VAL A 12 0.74 0.21 4.16
C VAL A 12 0.98 1.30 3.12
N ALA A 13 0.34 2.45 3.29
CA ALA A 13 0.54 3.61 2.44
C ALA A 13 0.65 4.89 3.26
N LEU A 14 1.36 5.87 2.70
CA LEU A 14 1.46 7.22 3.23
C LEU A 14 0.48 8.13 2.50
N TYR A 15 -0.20 9.00 3.24
CA TYR A 15 -1.19 9.94 2.72
C TYR A 15 -0.83 11.37 3.10
N ALA A 16 -1.19 12.32 2.25
CA ALA A 16 -1.11 13.75 2.50
C ALA A 16 -2.52 14.37 2.43
N PRO A 17 -2.77 15.53 3.05
CA PRO A 17 -4.05 16.22 2.96
C PRO A 17 -4.50 16.47 1.51
N GLY A 18 -5.81 16.45 1.28
CA GLY A 18 -6.40 16.81 -0.01
C GLY A 18 -6.00 18.23 -0.43
N GLY A 19 -5.60 18.39 -1.69
CA GLY A 19 -5.13 19.68 -2.22
C GLY A 19 -3.67 20.01 -1.93
N THR A 20 -2.89 19.09 -1.33
CA THR A 20 -1.43 19.28 -1.18
C THR A 20 -0.79 19.61 -2.54
N PRO A 21 0.01 20.69 -2.66
CA PRO A 21 0.60 21.08 -3.93
C PRO A 21 1.49 19.99 -4.53
N ALA A 22 1.41 19.81 -5.85
CA ALA A 22 2.16 18.79 -6.58
C ALA A 22 3.68 18.79 -6.30
N PRO A 23 4.37 19.94 -6.18
CA PRO A 23 5.80 19.95 -5.84
C PRO A 23 6.10 19.32 -4.47
N ILE A 24 5.19 19.45 -3.49
CA ILE A 24 5.34 18.85 -2.16
C ILE A 24 5.14 17.34 -2.23
N VAL A 25 4.10 16.88 -2.94
CA VAL A 25 3.87 15.44 -3.18
C VAL A 25 5.07 14.82 -3.88
N ASN A 26 5.62 15.49 -4.89
CA ASN A 26 6.80 15.04 -5.63
C ASN A 26 8.04 14.93 -4.74
N LYS A 27 8.26 15.90 -3.84
CA LYS A 27 9.38 15.81 -2.89
C LYS A 27 9.20 14.63 -1.93
N LEU A 28 8.03 14.52 -1.30
CA LEU A 28 7.74 13.43 -0.36
C LEU A 28 7.91 12.06 -1.00
N THR A 29 7.39 11.88 -2.23
CA THR A 29 7.48 10.58 -2.92
C THR A 29 8.92 10.22 -3.28
N GLN A 30 9.75 11.20 -3.65
CA GLN A 30 11.17 11.00 -3.90
C GLN A 30 11.93 10.64 -2.63
N ASP A 31 11.65 11.33 -1.52
CA ASP A 31 12.31 11.09 -0.23
C ASP A 31 11.94 9.70 0.31
N VAL A 32 10.67 9.27 0.18
CA VAL A 32 10.23 7.92 0.54
C VAL A 32 10.95 6.86 -0.29
N LYS A 33 11.03 7.04 -1.61
CA LYS A 33 11.75 6.10 -2.49
C LYS A 33 13.21 5.94 -2.04
N LYS A 34 13.91 7.06 -1.81
CA LYS A 34 15.31 7.05 -1.35
C LYS A 34 15.47 6.39 0.01
N ALA A 35 14.53 6.60 0.93
CA ALA A 35 14.56 6.00 2.26
C ALA A 35 14.42 4.47 2.20
N LEU A 36 13.51 3.96 1.35
CA LEU A 36 13.33 2.51 1.15
C LEU A 36 14.52 1.86 0.42
N GLU A 37 15.27 2.62 -0.36
CA GLU A 37 16.46 2.14 -1.05
C GLU A 37 17.68 2.00 -0.11
N GLN A 38 17.65 2.59 1.09
CA GLN A 38 18.76 2.52 2.04
C GLN A 38 19.04 1.08 2.51
N PRO A 39 20.31 0.67 2.63
CA PRO A 39 20.66 -0.67 3.09
C PRO A 39 20.08 -1.01 4.47
N GLU A 40 20.10 -0.07 5.43
CA GLU A 40 19.56 -0.37 6.77
C GLU A 40 18.04 -0.54 6.75
N ALA A 41 17.33 0.15 5.85
CA ALA A 41 15.89 -0.02 5.69
C ALA A 41 15.57 -1.42 5.17
N LYS A 42 16.27 -1.88 4.12
CA LYS A 42 16.13 -3.23 3.57
C LYS A 42 16.45 -4.30 4.60
N GLN A 43 17.59 -4.18 5.29
CA GLN A 43 17.99 -5.14 6.32
C GLN A 43 16.95 -5.27 7.43
N ARG A 44 16.39 -4.14 7.91
CA ARG A 44 15.33 -4.18 8.94
C ARG A 44 14.04 -4.79 8.43
N ALA A 45 13.67 -4.50 7.19
CA ALA A 45 12.47 -5.07 6.59
C ALA A 45 12.61 -6.59 6.37
N ASP A 46 13.75 -7.03 5.83
CA ASP A 46 14.07 -8.46 5.66
C ASP A 46 14.05 -9.20 7.00
N ALA A 47 14.65 -8.61 8.05
CA ALA A 47 14.63 -9.17 9.40
C ALA A 47 13.20 -9.25 10.00
N ALA A 48 12.29 -8.39 9.56
CA ALA A 48 10.89 -8.40 9.95
C ALA A 48 10.00 -9.25 9.00
N GLY A 49 10.56 -9.87 7.96
CA GLY A 49 9.80 -10.61 6.95
C GLY A 49 8.93 -9.72 6.05
N ILE A 50 9.30 -8.45 5.89
CA ILE A 50 8.58 -7.45 5.10
C ILE A 50 9.32 -7.23 3.78
N GLU A 51 8.60 -7.39 2.66
CA GLU A 51 9.10 -6.98 1.35
C GLU A 51 8.94 -5.47 1.18
N LEU A 52 10.04 -4.74 0.96
CA LEU A 52 9.96 -3.33 0.63
C LEU A 52 9.66 -3.13 -0.86
N ARG A 53 8.43 -2.70 -1.13
CA ARG A 53 7.99 -2.32 -2.47
C ARG A 53 7.52 -0.87 -2.50
N TYR A 54 8.28 -0.01 -3.18
CA TYR A 54 7.85 1.35 -3.45
C TYR A 54 6.82 1.39 -4.58
N LEU A 55 5.71 2.07 -4.36
CA LEU A 55 4.74 2.45 -5.38
C LEU A 55 4.68 3.97 -5.50
N ASN A 56 4.60 4.48 -6.73
CA ASN A 56 4.36 5.90 -6.96
C ASN A 56 2.91 6.27 -6.58
N PRO A 57 2.57 7.57 -6.45
CA PRO A 57 1.25 7.99 -5.98
C PRO A 57 0.08 7.43 -6.82
N GLN A 58 0.26 7.35 -8.15
CA GLN A 58 -0.76 6.82 -9.06
C GLN A 58 -0.97 5.31 -8.88
N ALA A 59 0.11 4.54 -8.71
CA ALA A 59 0.05 3.11 -8.46
C ALA A 59 -0.55 2.80 -7.08
N THR A 60 -0.24 3.61 -6.07
CA THR A 60 -0.84 3.50 -4.73
C THR A 60 -2.34 3.77 -4.76
N ASP A 61 -2.79 4.80 -5.49
CA ASP A 61 -4.23 5.07 -5.69
C ASP A 61 -4.94 3.92 -6.41
N ALA A 62 -4.31 3.35 -7.43
CA ALA A 62 -4.84 2.18 -8.13
C ALA A 62 -4.96 0.95 -7.22
N LEU A 63 -3.94 0.68 -6.38
CA LEU A 63 -3.98 -0.39 -5.39
C LEU A 63 -5.12 -0.18 -4.40
N LEU A 64 -5.23 1.01 -3.81
CA LEU A 64 -6.29 1.34 -2.86
C LEU A 64 -7.69 1.12 -3.46
N LYS A 65 -7.92 1.61 -4.68
CA LYS A 65 -9.22 1.43 -5.37
C LYS A 65 -9.55 -0.03 -5.62
N ARG A 66 -8.56 -0.83 -6.04
CA ARG A 66 -8.71 -2.28 -6.22
C ARG A 66 -9.09 -2.96 -4.92
N GLU A 67 -8.36 -2.66 -3.84
CA GLU A 67 -8.57 -3.28 -2.52
C GLU A 67 -9.94 -2.91 -1.96
N ILE A 68 -10.33 -1.63 -2.01
CA ILE A 68 -11.68 -1.19 -1.61
C ILE A 68 -12.75 -1.99 -2.35
N ALA A 69 -12.64 -2.14 -3.67
CA ALA A 69 -13.64 -2.88 -4.46
C ALA A 69 -13.70 -4.37 -4.09
N LEU A 70 -12.54 -5.03 -3.89
CA LEU A 70 -12.46 -6.43 -3.49
C LEU A 70 -13.01 -6.64 -2.08
N THR A 71 -12.59 -5.84 -1.11
CA THR A 71 -13.03 -5.91 0.28
C THR A 71 -14.53 -5.62 0.40
N GLN A 72 -15.06 -4.62 -0.32
CA GLN A 72 -16.50 -4.34 -0.36
C GLN A 72 -17.32 -5.52 -0.89
N LYS A 73 -16.83 -6.19 -1.95
CA LYS A 73 -17.49 -7.38 -2.49
C LYS A 73 -17.50 -8.52 -1.47
N ALA A 74 -16.37 -8.75 -0.80
CA ALA A 74 -16.24 -9.78 0.22
C ALA A 74 -17.16 -9.53 1.43
N ILE A 75 -17.17 -8.31 1.97
CA ILE A 75 -18.04 -7.89 3.08
C ILE A 75 -19.52 -8.14 2.76
N LYS A 76 -19.96 -7.70 1.57
CA LYS A 76 -21.36 -7.89 1.13
C LYS A 76 -21.72 -9.36 0.97
N ALA A 77 -20.85 -10.15 0.34
CA ALA A 77 -21.09 -11.57 0.10
C ALA A 77 -21.17 -12.38 1.42
N ALA A 78 -20.36 -12.02 2.41
CA ALA A 78 -20.30 -12.69 3.69
C ALA A 78 -21.20 -12.08 4.78
N ASN A 79 -21.98 -11.02 4.45
CA ASN A 79 -22.82 -10.28 5.40
C ASN A 79 -22.07 -9.84 6.67
N ILE A 80 -20.82 -9.42 6.50
CA ILE A 80 -19.96 -8.95 7.60
C ILE A 80 -20.45 -7.57 8.05
N LYS A 81 -20.61 -7.39 9.36
CA LYS A 81 -20.96 -6.12 9.99
C LYS A 81 -19.89 -5.76 10.99
N ILE A 82 -19.55 -4.47 11.06
CA ILE A 82 -18.83 -3.92 12.20
C ILE A 82 -19.89 -3.59 13.26
N ASP A 83 -19.58 -3.95 14.49
CA ASP A 83 -20.35 -3.73 15.71
C ASP A 83 -20.43 -2.25 16.13
#